data_AF-A0A8J5N658-F1
#
_entry.id   AF-A0A8J5N658-F1
#
_cell.length_a   1.000
_cell.length_b   1.000
_cell.length_c   1.000
_cell.angle_alpha   90.00
_cell.angle_beta   90.00
_cell.angle_gamma   90.00
#
_symmetry.space_group_name_H-M   'P 1'
#
loop_
_entity.id
_entity.type
_entity.pdbx_description
1 polymer ?
#
loop_
_entity_poly.entity_id
_entity_poly.type
_entity_poly.pdbx_seq_one_letter_code
_entity_poly.pdbx_strand_id
1 'polypeptide(L)' 'MWVEDQTQCHKPLGQLIIMEKARGIFTHLQEQEGEGSTTEMFSAGRGWFNKFIHCSNLHGIRISGEALSADT' A
#
# COMPACT_ATOMS: atom_id res chain seq x y z
N MET A 1 -9.66 -10.44 0.06
CA MET A 1 -9.01 -9.14 0.38
C MET A 1 -8.94 -8.29 -0.89
N TRP A 2 -8.99 -6.95 -0.86
CA TRP A 2 -9.03 -6.12 -2.09
C TRP A 2 -7.88 -6.41 -3.06
N VAL A 3 -6.66 -6.57 -2.54
CA VAL A 3 -5.48 -6.87 -3.38
C VAL A 3 -5.58 -8.24 -4.09
N GLU A 4 -6.18 -9.24 -3.44
CA GLU A 4 -6.38 -10.58 -4.02
C GLU A 4 -7.42 -10.57 -5.14
N ASP A 5 -8.51 -9.82 -4.97
CA ASP A 5 -9.56 -9.63 -5.99
C ASP A 5 -8.99 -8.99 -7.27
N GLN A 6 -8.12 -7.99 -7.10
CA GLN A 6 -7.44 -7.35 -8.23
C GLN A 6 -6.40 -8.27 -8.88
N THR A 7 -5.75 -9.13 -8.09
CA THR A 7 -4.83 -10.16 -8.59
C THR A 7 -5.55 -11.21 -9.42
N GLN A 8 -6.70 -11.70 -8.94
CA GLN A 8 -7.52 -12.68 -9.65
C GLN A 8 -8.09 -12.13 -10.96
N CYS A 9 -8.39 -10.83 -11.01
CA CYS A 9 -8.80 -10.15 -12.23
C CYS A 9 -7.64 -9.86 -13.22
N HIS A 10 -6.40 -10.25 -12.90
CA HIS A 10 -5.18 -9.94 -13.67
C HIS A 10 -5.03 -8.45 -14.02
N LYS A 11 -5.59 -7.56 -13.19
CA LYS A 11 -5.52 -6.12 -13.43
C LYS A 11 -4.16 -5.60 -12.97
N PRO A 12 -3.46 -4.80 -13.79
CA PRO A 12 -2.22 -4.16 -13.35
C PRO A 12 -2.54 -3.22 -12.18
N LEU A 13 -1.91 -3.46 -11.04
CA LEU A 13 -2.06 -2.58 -9.88
C LEU A 13 -0.97 -1.53 -9.89
N GLY A 14 -1.34 -0.26 -9.81
CA GLY A 14 -0.38 0.84 -9.62
C GLY A 14 0.15 0.85 -8.19
N GLN A 15 1.44 1.10 -8.03
CA GLN A 15 2.07 1.25 -6.71
C GLN A 15 1.35 2.31 -5.86
N LEU A 16 1.01 3.45 -6.47
CA LEU A 16 0.29 4.55 -5.81
C LEU A 16 -1.05 4.10 -5.23
N ILE A 17 -1.84 3.33 -5.99
CA ILE A 17 -3.15 2.85 -5.56
C ILE A 17 -3.02 1.96 -4.32
N ILE A 18 -2.01 1.09 -4.28
CA ILE A 18 -1.76 0.22 -3.12
C ILE A 18 -1.38 1.07 -1.89
N MET A 19 -0.49 2.04 -2.07
CA MET A 19 -0.04 2.93 -0.99
C MET A 19 -1.20 3.81 -0.48
N GLU A 20 -2.05 4.35 -1.36
CA GLU A 20 -3.24 5.12 -0.97
C GLU A 20 -4.26 4.27 -0.22
N LYS A 21 -4.52 3.04 -0.68
CA LYS A 21 -5.42 2.11 0.04
C LYS A 21 -4.90 1.78 1.43
N ALA A 22 -3.59 1.54 1.57
CA ALA A 22 -2.98 1.27 2.86
C ALA A 22 -3.05 2.48 3.81
N ARG A 23 -2.83 3.69 3.29
CA ARG A 23 -3.03 4.94 4.05
C ARG A 23 -4.47 5.12 4.50
N GLY A 24 -5.45 4.86 3.62
CA GLY A 24 -6.86 4.93 3.98
C GLY A 24 -7.26 3.95 5.09
N ILE A 25 -6.73 2.72 5.04
CA ILE A 25 -6.93 1.74 6.12
C ILE A 25 -6.32 2.24 7.42
N PHE A 26 -5.09 2.76 7.38
CA PHE A 26 -4.44 3.31 8.56
C PHE A 26 -5.21 4.48 9.18
N THR A 27 -5.65 5.44 8.36
CA THR A 27 -6.48 6.57 8.82
C THR A 27 -7.78 6.07 9.43
N HIS A 28 -8.45 5.12 8.79
CA HIS A 28 -9.69 4.55 9.33
C HIS A 28 -9.49 3.84 10.67
N LEU A 29 -8.38 3.13 10.84
CA LEU A 29 -8.02 2.50 12.12
C LEU A 29 -7.72 3.56 13.18
N GLN A 30 -6.99 4.61 12.82
CA GLN A 30 -6.69 5.73 13.72
C GLN A 30 -7.96 6.47 14.17
N GLU A 31 -8.92 6.66 13.28
CA GLU A 31 -10.24 7.23 13.60
C GLU A 31 -11.03 6.35 14.59
N GLN A 32 -10.94 5.03 14.47
CA GLN A 32 -11.60 4.11 15.40
C GLN A 32 -10.91 4.00 16.76
N GLU A 33 -9.61 4.24 16.83
CA GLU A 33 -8.80 4.12 18.06
C GLU A 33 -8.99 5.32 19.02
N GLY A 34 -9.61 6.41 18.56
CA GLY A 34 -9.98 7.58 19.38
C GLY A 34 -8.82 8.55 19.65
N GLU A 35 -9.07 9.60 20.47
CA GLU A 35 -8.15 10.71 20.78
C GLU A 35 -6.79 10.32 21.42
N GLY A 36 -6.55 9.03 21.68
CA GLY A 36 -5.29 8.51 22.20
C GLY A 36 -4.34 7.92 21.15
N SER A 37 -4.76 7.85 19.89
CA SER A 37 -3.95 7.20 18.84
C SER A 37 -2.73 8.05 18.47
N THR A 38 -1.58 7.40 18.38
CA THR A 38 -0.29 8.05 18.08
C THR A 38 -0.41 8.83 16.77
N THR A 39 0.07 10.09 16.76
CA THR A 39 0.20 10.92 15.53
C THR A 39 1.29 10.37 14.59
N GLU A 40 1.54 9.07 14.61
CA GLU A 40 2.48 8.43 13.72
C GLU A 40 1.89 8.46 12.32
N MET A 41 2.57 9.19 11.43
CA MET A 41 2.19 9.23 10.03
C MET A 41 2.61 7.91 9.39
N PHE A 42 1.65 7.11 8.96
CA PHE A 42 1.93 5.91 8.19
C PHE A 42 2.55 6.27 6.84
N SER A 43 3.87 6.16 6.77
CA SER A 43 4.63 6.38 5.56
C SER A 43 4.61 5.13 4.69
N ALA A 44 3.61 5.05 3.81
CA ALA A 44 3.53 4.05 2.76
C ALA A 44 4.57 4.36 1.64
N GLY A 45 5.85 4.42 1.98
CA GLY A 45 6.94 4.70 1.04
C GLY A 45 7.43 3.46 0.27
N ARG A 46 8.43 3.64 -0.60
CA ARG A 46 9.06 2.54 -1.38
C ARG A 46 9.59 1.39 -0.50
N GLY A 47 10.20 1.72 0.64
CA GLY A 47 10.74 0.73 1.57
C GLY A 47 9.65 -0.13 2.23
N TRP A 48 8.57 0.51 2.68
CA TRP A 48 7.39 -0.19 3.20
C TRP A 48 6.75 -1.08 2.12
N PHE A 49 6.57 -0.53 0.91
CA PHE A 49 5.94 -1.25 -0.20
C PHE A 49 6.71 -2.52 -0.58
N ASN A 50 8.03 -2.44 -0.72
CA ASN A 50 8.86 -3.61 -1.02
C ASN A 50 8.76 -4.69 0.08
N LYS A 51 8.72 -4.28 1.35
CA LYS A 51 8.50 -5.21 2.46
C LYS A 51 7.11 -5.85 2.40
N PHE A 52 6.08 -5.06 2.10
CA PHE A 52 4.71 -5.54 1.95
C PHE A 52 4.60 -6.61 0.86
N ILE A 53 5.11 -6.35 -0.35
CA ILE A 53 5.07 -7.34 -1.45
C ILE A 53 5.79 -8.63 -1.10
N HIS A 54 6.96 -8.53 -0.47
CA HIS A 54 7.76 -9.68 -0.05
C HIS A 54 7.06 -10.50 1.03
N CYS A 55 6.50 -9.85 2.06
CA CYS A 55 5.81 -10.55 3.15
C CYS A 55 4.46 -11.13 2.73
N SER A 56 3.76 -10.49 1.80
CA SER A 56 2.42 -10.91 1.36
C SER A 56 2.45 -11.92 0.21
N ASN A 57 3.63 -12.42 -0.19
CA ASN A 57 3.81 -13.36 -1.30
C ASN A 57 3.17 -12.87 -2.62
N LEU A 58 3.12 -11.54 -2.82
CA LEU A 58 2.49 -10.90 -3.98
C LEU A 58 3.41 -10.82 -5.20
N HIS A 59 4.45 -11.66 -5.25
CA HIS A 59 5.46 -11.70 -6.30
C HIS A 59 4.90 -11.97 -7.71
N GLY A 60 3.69 -12.53 -7.80
CA GLY A 60 3.01 -12.80 -9.08
C GLY A 60 2.17 -11.64 -9.62
N ILE A 61 2.00 -10.56 -8.86
CA ILE A 61 1.16 -9.43 -9.30
C ILE A 61 1.96 -8.58 -10.29
N ARG A 62 1.36 -8.31 -11.45
CA ARG A 62 1.87 -7.27 -12.36
C ARG A 62 1.60 -5.91 -11.73
N ILE A 63 2.60 -5.37 -11.07
CA ILE A 63 2.56 -4.01 -10.54
C ILE A 63 3.02 -3.08 -11.66
N SER A 64 2.12 -2.21 -12.12
CA SER A 64 2.46 -1.20 -13.12
C SER A 64 3.25 -0.12 -12.40
N GLY A 65 4.58 -0.20 -12.54
CA GLY A 65 5.49 0.82 -12.04
C GLY A 65 5.44 2.03 -12.95
N GLU A 66 4.71 3.07 -12.56
CA GLU A 66 5.16 4.42 -12.90
C GLU A 66 6.37 4.66 -12.00
N ALA A 67 7.55 4.29 -12.51
CA ALA A 67 8.82 4.65 -11.90
C ALA A 67 8.97 6.17 -12.05
N LEU A 68 8.34 6.94 -11.16
CA LEU A 68 8.70 8.33 -11.00
C LEU A 68 10.11 8.36 -10.44
N SER A 69 10.97 8.88 -11.32
CA SER A 69 12.37 9.18 -11.17
C SER A 69 12.75 9.55 -9.74
N ALA A 70 13.92 9.07 -9.34
CA ALA A 70 14.59 9.37 -8.09
C ALA A 70 14.61 10.88 -7.77
N ASP A 71 14.57 11.16 -6.46
CA ASP A 71 14.97 12.40 -5.81
C ASP A 71 16.10 13.14 -6.53
N THR A 72 15.92 14.45 -6.71
CA THR A 72 17.00 15.44 -6.62
C THR A 72 16.63 16.40 -5.51
#